data_AF-A0A2M8KDY2-F1
#
_entry.id   AF-A0A2M8KDY2-F1
#
_cell.length_a   1.000
_cell.length_b   1.000
_cell.length_c   1.000
_cell.angle_alpha   90.00
_cell.angle_beta   90.00
_cell.angle_gamma   90.00
#
_symmetry.space_group_name_H-M   'P 1'
#
loop_
_entity.id
_entity.type
_entity.pdbx_description
1 polymer ?
#
loop_
_entity_poly.entity_id
_entity_poly.type
_entity_poly.pdbx_seq_one_letter_code
_entity_poly.pdbx_strand_id
1 'polypeptide(L)' 'MEVKRGGNDACFDGQKVILRPLRKDLDLENCWRWINDPEVAKFLLIVSPIDFGFEEEWFSKKYQN' A
#
# COMPACT_ATOMS: atom_id res chain seq x y z
N MET A 1 -4.22 5.38 25.72
CA MET A 1 -4.26 6.03 24.39
C MET A 1 -5.61 5.73 23.78
N GLU A 2 -6.42 6.75 23.57
CA GLU A 2 -7.81 6.62 23.12
C GLU A 2 -7.82 6.54 21.58
N VAL A 3 -8.03 5.34 21.03
CA VAL A 3 -8.22 5.16 19.59
C VAL A 3 -9.65 5.60 19.28
N LYS A 4 -9.81 6.83 18.77
CA LYS A 4 -11.10 7.32 18.30
C LYS A 4 -11.53 6.50 17.09
N ARG A 5 -12.46 5.57 17.29
CA ARG A 5 -13.16 4.87 16.21
C ARG A 5 -14.08 5.87 15.52
N GLY A 6 -13.75 6.28 14.31
CA GLY A 6 -14.59 7.13 13.48
C GLY A 6 -14.19 7.04 12.01
N GLY A 7 -15.11 6.51 11.19
CA GLY A 7 -15.05 6.53 9.73
C GLY A 7 -14.20 5.43 9.08
N ASN A 8 -14.57 5.02 7.87
CA ASN A 8 -13.83 4.06 7.03
C ASN A 8 -12.42 4.54 6.63
N ASP A 9 -11.98 5.71 7.13
CA ASP A 9 -10.71 6.38 6.83
C ASP A 9 -9.81 6.53 8.07
N ALA A 10 -9.95 5.66 9.06
CA ALA A 10 -9.17 5.74 10.29
C ALA A 10 -7.66 5.58 10.01
N CYS A 11 -6.90 6.65 10.22
CA CYS A 11 -5.45 6.63 10.25
C CYS A 11 -4.91 6.35 11.66
N PHE A 12 -3.74 5.73 11.74
CA PHE A 12 -3.00 5.51 12.99
C PHE A 12 -1.78 6.41 13.01
N ASP A 13 -1.67 7.22 14.06
CA ASP A 13 -0.56 8.14 14.27
C ASP A 13 0.51 7.51 15.16
N GLY A 14 1.72 7.39 14.63
CA GLY A 14 2.92 6.99 15.35
C GLY A 14 3.89 8.16 15.43
N GLN A 15 4.84 8.12 16.36
CA GLN A 15 5.75 9.25 16.64
C GLN A 15 6.47 9.84 15.42
N LYS A 16 6.69 9.03 14.37
CA LYS A 16 7.39 9.44 13.14
C LYS A 16 6.62 9.12 11.85
N VAL A 17 5.53 8.36 11.93
CA VAL A 17 4.86 7.80 10.74
C VAL A 17 3.36 7.74 10.98
N ILE A 18 2.60 8.04 9.93
CA ILE A 18 1.14 7.89 9.93
C ILE A 18 0.80 6.71 9.03
N LEU A 19 0.12 5.72 9.57
CA LEU A 19 -0.50 4.68 8.79
C LEU A 19 -1.88 5.15 8.36
N ARG A 20 -2.15 5.19 7.06
CA ARG A 20 -3.44 5.54 6.50
C ARG A 20 -3.86 4.48 5.47
N PRO A 21 -5.16 4.41 5.13
CA PRO A 21 -5.59 3.60 4.00
C PRO A 21 -4.78 3.91 2.73
N LEU A 22 -4.50 2.86 1.95
CA LEU A 22 -3.85 2.99 0.64
C LEU A 22 -4.78 3.75 -0.30
N ARG A 23 -4.20 4.70 -1.05
CA ARG A 23 -4.89 5.51 -2.05
C ARG A 23 -4.18 5.32 -3.38
N LYS A 24 -4.89 4.76 -4.36
CA LYS A 24 -4.35 4.46 -5.70
C LYS A 24 -3.57 5.64 -6.29
N ASP A 25 -4.17 6.83 -6.29
CA ASP A 25 -3.62 8.02 -6.94
C ASP A 25 -2.30 8.54 -6.32
N LEU A 26 -1.98 8.11 -5.10
CA LEU A 26 -0.81 8.61 -4.36
C LEU A 26 0.21 7.52 -4.03
N ASP A 27 -0.24 6.27 -3.93
CA ASP A 27 0.59 5.17 -3.41
C ASP A 27 0.96 4.14 -4.47
N LEU A 28 0.19 4.02 -5.57
CA LEU A 28 0.38 2.95 -6.56
C LEU A 28 1.81 2.92 -7.11
N GLU A 29 2.34 4.06 -7.55
CA GLU A 29 3.69 4.12 -8.12
C GLU A 29 4.75 3.72 -7.08
N ASN A 30 4.63 4.19 -5.84
CA ASN A 30 5.58 3.87 -4.79
C ASN A 30 5.50 2.38 -4.42
N CYS A 31 4.30 1.81 -4.28
CA CYS A 31 4.11 0.40 -4.02
C CYS A 31 4.69 -0.47 -5.15
N TRP A 32 4.39 -0.13 -6.41
CA TRP A 32 4.93 -0.83 -7.57
C TRP A 32 6.46 -0.78 -7.64
N ARG A 33 7.07 0.35 -7.29
CA ARG A 33 8.54 0.46 -7.21
C ARG A 33 9.13 -0.40 -6.11
N TRP A 34 8.53 -0.38 -4.92
CA TRP A 34 9.02 -1.15 -3.77
C TRP A 34 8.91 -2.65 -3.98
N ILE A 35 7.79 -3.13 -4.51
CA ILE A 35 7.57 -4.57 -4.72
C ILE A 35 8.49 -5.15 -5.80
N ASN A 36 8.98 -4.30 -6.70
CA ASN A 36 9.90 -4.66 -7.77
C ASN A 36 11.38 -4.37 -7.46
N ASP A 37 11.69 -3.73 -6.34
CA ASP A 37 13.08 -3.56 -5.92
C ASP A 37 13.68 -4.94 -5.59
N PRO A 38 14.74 -5.40 -6.28
CA PRO A 38 15.34 -6.71 -6.03
C PRO A 38 15.80 -6.92 -4.57
N GLU A 39 16.21 -5.84 -3.90
CA GLU A 39 16.63 -5.89 -2.50
C GLU A 39 15.47 -6.10 -1.53
N VAL A 40 14.24 -5.74 -1.95
CA VAL A 40 13.00 -6.02 -1.21
C VAL A 40 12.43 -7.37 -1.65
N ALA A 41 12.32 -7.58 -2.95
CA ALA A 41 11.65 -8.72 -3.57
C ALA A 41 12.26 -10.08 -3.19
N LYS A 42 13.57 -10.14 -2.90
CA LYS A 42 14.23 -11.36 -2.43
C LYS A 42 13.66 -11.94 -1.12
N PHE A 43 12.92 -11.14 -0.36
CA PHE A 43 12.24 -11.56 0.87
C PHE A 43 10.75 -11.81 0.68
N LEU A 44 10.20 -11.57 -0.52
CA LEU A 44 8.79 -11.72 -0.83
C LEU A 44 8.50 -13.10 -1.44
N LEU A 45 7.32 -13.64 -1.17
CA LEU A 45 6.85 -14.92 -1.70
C LEU A 45 6.17 -14.79 -3.07
N ILE A 46 6.51 -13.77 -3.84
CA ILE A 46 5.88 -13.43 -5.12
C ILE A 46 6.85 -13.66 -6.27
N VAL A 47 6.31 -13.85 -7.47
CA VAL A 47 7.10 -13.81 -8.70
C VAL A 47 7.28 -12.35 -9.09
N SER A 48 8.53 -11.90 -9.10
CA SER A 48 8.95 -10.55 -9.51
C SER A 48 9.66 -10.63 -10.87
N PRO A 49 9.61 -9.59 -11.73
CA PRO A 49 8.88 -8.32 -11.52
C PRO A 49 7.39 -8.43 -11.79
N ILE A 50 6.60 -7.63 -11.04
CA ILE A 50 5.18 -7.41 -11.25
C ILE A 50 5.00 -6.24 -12.21
N ASP A 51 4.16 -6.45 -13.24
CA ASP A 51 3.75 -5.41 -14.17
C ASP A 51 2.90 -4.33 -13.49
N PHE A 52 3.03 -3.08 -13.93
CA PHE A 52 2.30 -1.95 -13.35
C PHE A 52 0.78 -2.11 -13.47
N GLY A 53 0.28 -2.61 -14.59
CA GLY A 53 -1.15 -2.82 -14.81
C GLY A 53 -1.74 -3.87 -13.88
N PHE A 54 -0.95 -4.89 -13.51
CA PHE A 54 -1.36 -5.90 -12.54
C PHE A 54 -1.49 -5.31 -11.14
N GLU A 55 -0.52 -4.49 -10.73
CA GLU A 55 -0.58 -3.78 -9.44
C GLU A 55 -1.75 -2.78 -9.42
N GLU A 56 -1.97 -2.06 -10.51
CA GLU A 56 -3.08 -1.13 -10.67
C GLU A 56 -4.45 -1.84 -10.52
N GLU A 57 -4.61 -2.99 -11.16
CA GLU A 57 -5.82 -3.79 -11.06
C GLU A 57 -6.04 -4.30 -9.63
N TRP A 58 -4.97 -4.72 -8.95
CA TRP A 58 -5.02 -5.12 -7.55
C TRP A 58 -5.49 -3.98 -6.63
N PHE A 59 -4.95 -2.77 -6.78
CA PHE A 59 -5.40 -1.58 -6.05
C PHE A 59 -6.90 -1.33 -6.29
N SER A 60 -7.33 -1.42 -7.55
CA SER A 60 -8.71 -1.13 -7.96
C SER A 60 -9.71 -2.17 -7.45
N LYS A 61 -9.29 -3.43 -7.22
CA LYS A 61 -10.15 -4.50 -6.67
C LYS A 61 -10.24 -4.48 -5.14
N LYS A 62 -9.18 -4.05 -4.46
CA LYS A 62 -9.07 -4.15 -2.98
C LYS A 62 -9.40 -2.85 -2.26
N TYR A 63 -9.23 -1.71 -2.92
CA TYR A 63 -9.41 -0.38 -2.35
C TYR A 63 -10.32 0.45 -3.27
N GLN A 64 -11.57 0.03 -3.38
CA GLN A 64 -12.65 0.88 -3.89
C GLN A 64 -13.13 1.78 -2.75
N ASN A 65 -12.97 3.09 -2.92
CA ASN A 65 -13.85 4.08 -2.31
C ASN A 65 -15.04 4.32 -3.24
#